data_AF-A0A0M3JLT8-F1
#
_entry.id   AF-A0A0M3JLT8-F1
#
_cell.length_a   1.000
_cell.length_b   1.000
_cell.length_c   1.000
_cell.angle_alpha   90.00
_cell.angle_beta   90.00
_cell.angle_gamma   90.00
#
_symmetry.space_group_name_H-M   'P 1'
#
loop_
_entity.id
_entity.type
_entity.pdbx_description
1 polymer ?
#
loop_
_entity_poly.entity_id
_entity_poly.type
_entity_poly.pdbx_seq_one_letter_code
_entity_poly.pdbx_strand_id
1 'polypeptide(L)'
;MGVSENKQIGEWFGPNTAAQVLKKLVVYDEWSKLAIHVALDNLLIANDVKTMAHTKPPSRLSSSNATDSSDQYDASAESSLCSDGSVRLSAIMKECDANKLGLKMADEINGNEWRPLLIIIPLRLGLTSINRCYLGAIEV
;
A
#
# COMPACT_ATOMS: atom_id res chain seq x y z
N MET A 1 10.79 -6.51 7.33
CA MET A 1 10.33 -5.25 6.69
C MET A 1 11.44 -4.25 6.43
N GLY A 2 12.30 -3.88 7.39
CA GLY A 2 13.44 -2.96 7.12
C GLY A 2 14.34 -3.38 5.93
N VAL A 3 14.65 -4.67 5.81
CA VAL A 3 15.41 -5.22 4.68
C VAL A 3 14.73 -4.98 3.31
N SER A 4 13.39 -4.86 3.27
CA SER A 4 12.66 -4.50 2.03
C SER A 4 12.77 -3.03 1.64
N GLU A 5 13.34 -2.19 2.50
CA GLU A 5 13.76 -0.81 2.19
C GLU A 5 15.28 -0.71 1.97
N ASN A 6 15.95 -1.84 1.71
CA ASN A 6 17.40 -1.94 1.61
C ASN A 6 18.16 -1.51 2.89
N LYS A 7 17.55 -1.72 4.07
CA LYS A 7 18.18 -1.47 5.37
C LYS A 7 18.52 -2.77 6.09
N GLN A 8 19.80 -2.94 6.42
CA GLN A 8 20.25 -4.11 7.19
C GLN A 8 19.76 -4.05 8.64
N ILE A 9 19.78 -5.21 9.32
CA ILE A 9 19.40 -5.30 10.73
C ILE A 9 20.45 -4.56 11.56
N GLY A 10 20.01 -3.58 12.35
CA GLY A 10 20.90 -2.71 13.13
C GLY A 10 21.28 -1.40 12.43
N GLU A 11 20.92 -1.20 11.16
CA GLU A 11 21.10 0.11 10.51
C GLU A 11 20.09 1.15 10.99
N TRP A 12 20.53 2.40 11.03
CA TRP A 12 19.68 3.53 11.41
C TRP A 12 18.67 3.90 10.31
N PHE A 13 17.41 4.12 10.68
CA PHE A 13 16.34 4.50 9.75
C PHE A 13 16.15 6.02 9.77
N GLY A 14 16.15 6.64 8.59
CA GLY A 14 15.68 8.01 8.43
C GLY A 14 14.15 8.10 8.59
N PRO A 15 13.58 9.30 8.88
CA PRO A 15 12.15 9.49 9.11
C PRO A 15 11.25 8.94 8.00
N ASN A 16 11.62 9.15 6.73
CA ASN A 16 10.88 8.61 5.58
C ASN A 16 10.90 7.06 5.56
N THR A 17 12.06 6.44 5.73
CA THR A 17 12.18 4.97 5.75
C THR A 17 11.36 4.35 6.87
N ALA A 18 11.39 4.94 8.07
CA ALA A 18 10.56 4.50 9.19
C ALA A 18 9.06 4.60 8.87
N ALA A 19 8.62 5.71 8.26
CA ALA A 19 7.24 5.91 7.83
C ALA A 19 6.78 4.86 6.79
N GLN A 20 7.64 4.52 5.82
CA GLN A 20 7.36 3.51 4.81
C GLN A 20 7.28 2.10 5.41
N VAL A 21 8.17 1.75 6.35
CA VAL A 21 8.10 0.49 7.11
C VAL A 21 6.80 0.41 7.92
N LEU A 22 6.39 1.48 8.60
CA LEU A 22 5.11 1.53 9.32
C LEU A 22 3.92 1.31 8.38
N LYS A 23 3.90 1.97 7.22
CA LYS A 23 2.87 1.78 6.18
C LYS A 23 2.79 0.34 5.66
N LYS A 24 3.91 -0.39 5.59
CA LYS A 24 3.95 -1.83 5.26
C LYS A 24 3.49 -2.71 6.42
N LEU A 25 3.79 -2.34 7.67
CA LEU A 25 3.41 -3.11 8.87
C LEU A 25 1.92 -3.03 9.22
N VAL A 26 1.26 -1.88 8.97
CA VAL A 26 -0.15 -1.68 9.34
C VAL A 26 -1.13 -2.62 8.63
N VAL A 27 -0.72 -3.23 7.50
CA VAL A 27 -1.49 -4.27 6.80
C VAL A 27 -1.72 -5.51 7.67
N TYR A 28 -0.90 -5.71 8.71
CA TYR A 28 -1.00 -6.82 9.66
C TYR A 28 -1.69 -6.43 10.98
N ASP A 29 -2.12 -5.17 11.16
CA ASP A 29 -2.84 -4.71 12.35
C ASP A 29 -4.36 -4.79 12.16
N GLU A 30 -4.93 -5.91 12.62
CA GLU A 30 -6.38 -6.15 12.61
C GLU A 30 -7.11 -5.48 13.79
N TRP A 31 -6.39 -5.07 14.85
CA TRP A 31 -6.99 -4.52 16.07
C TRP A 31 -7.34 -3.05 15.92
N SER A 32 -6.38 -2.22 15.50
CA SER A 32 -6.60 -0.77 15.34
C SER A 32 -7.22 -0.41 13.99
N LYS A 33 -7.14 -1.30 13.00
CA LYS A 33 -7.55 -1.10 11.60
C LYS A 33 -6.99 0.20 10.95
N LEU A 34 -5.86 0.71 11.45
CA LEU A 34 -5.31 2.03 11.10
C LEU A 34 -4.96 2.12 9.59
N ALA A 35 -5.24 3.27 8.98
CA ALA A 35 -4.74 3.63 7.64
C ALA A 35 -3.50 4.54 7.79
N ILE A 36 -2.43 4.28 7.03
CA ILE A 36 -1.21 5.12 7.06
C ILE A 36 -0.95 5.72 5.67
N HIS A 37 -1.12 7.04 5.56
CA HIS A 37 -0.71 7.80 4.39
C HIS A 37 0.65 8.44 4.66
N VAL A 38 1.64 8.15 3.81
CA VAL A 38 2.94 8.82 3.81
C VAL A 38 2.97 9.74 2.60
N ALA A 39 2.98 11.05 2.84
CA ALA A 39 3.09 12.05 1.80
C ALA A 39 4.50 12.00 1.17
N LEU A 40 4.57 12.20 -0.15
CA LEU A 40 5.81 12.29 -0.91
C LEU A 40 6.03 13.72 -1.39
N ASP A 41 7.29 14.10 -1.60
CA ASP A 41 7.69 15.39 -2.19
C ASP A 41 7.10 16.65 -1.51
N ASN A 42 6.81 16.55 -0.21
CA ASN A 42 6.16 17.58 0.62
C ASN A 42 4.71 17.92 0.18
N LEU A 43 4.08 17.07 -0.64
CA LEU A 43 2.71 17.25 -1.15
C LEU A 43 1.74 16.25 -0.52
N LEU A 44 0.59 16.74 -0.04
CA LEU A 44 -0.49 15.92 0.49
C LEU A 44 -1.71 15.98 -0.43
N ILE A 45 -2.04 14.87 -1.09
CA ILE A 45 -3.20 14.79 -1.99
C ILE A 45 -4.44 14.41 -1.18
N ALA A 46 -5.33 15.38 -0.95
CA ALA A 46 -6.51 15.19 -0.11
C ALA A 46 -7.47 14.09 -0.61
N ASN A 47 -7.55 13.86 -1.92
CA ASN A 47 -8.38 12.80 -2.49
C ASN A 47 -7.82 11.40 -2.22
N ASP A 48 -6.51 11.21 -2.32
CA ASP A 48 -5.83 9.95 -2.00
C ASP A 48 -6.00 9.60 -0.53
N VAL A 49 -5.89 10.61 0.34
CA VAL A 49 -6.13 10.48 1.78
C VAL A 49 -7.57 10.02 2.08
N LYS A 50 -8.57 10.67 1.50
CA LYS A 50 -9.98 10.28 1.66
C LYS A 50 -10.24 8.86 1.13
N THR A 51 -9.70 8.55 -0.05
CA THR A 51 -9.79 7.20 -0.65
C THR A 51 -9.15 6.16 0.27
N MET A 52 -8.00 6.45 0.89
CA MET A 52 -7.34 5.56 1.84
C MET A 52 -8.12 5.37 3.16
N ALA A 53 -8.81 6.40 3.64
CA ALA A 53 -9.63 6.32 4.86
C ALA A 53 -10.91 5.48 4.68
N HIS A 54 -11.49 5.46 3.47
CA HIS A 54 -12.69 4.69 3.14
C HIS A 54 -12.40 3.32 2.51
N THR A 55 -11.16 3.01 2.14
CA THR A 55 -10.82 1.70 1.58
C THR A 55 -10.55 0.67 2.68
N LYS A 56 -11.11 -0.53 2.50
CA LYS A 56 -10.78 -1.71 3.32
C LYS A 56 -9.27 -1.97 3.22
N PRO A 57 -8.57 -2.34 4.32
CA PRO A 57 -7.16 -2.71 4.22
C PRO A 57 -7.00 -3.85 3.20
N PRO A 58 -5.88 -3.90 2.46
CA PRO A 58 -5.65 -4.93 1.45
C PRO A 58 -5.68 -6.30 2.13
N SER A 59 -6.81 -7.00 1.97
CA SER A 59 -6.94 -8.38 2.42
C SER A 59 -5.85 -9.18 1.74
N ARG A 60 -5.14 -10.03 2.50
CA ARG A 60 -4.22 -11.00 1.91
C ARG A 60 -4.97 -11.71 0.78
N LEU A 61 -4.40 -11.77 -0.42
CA LEU A 61 -4.82 -12.80 -1.35
C LEU A 61 -4.48 -14.12 -0.66
N SER A 62 -5.48 -14.73 -0.06
CA SER A 62 -5.47 -16.15 0.19
C SER A 62 -5.34 -16.79 -1.18
N SER A 63 -4.12 -17.21 -1.53
CA SER A 63 -3.92 -18.19 -2.59
C SER A 63 -4.82 -19.36 -2.26
N SER A 64 -5.97 -19.44 -2.91
CA SER A 64 -6.86 -20.57 -2.84
C SER A 64 -6.15 -21.70 -3.56
N ASN A 65 -5.28 -22.41 -2.83
CA ASN A 65 -4.83 -23.72 -3.22
C ASN A 65 -6.10 -24.55 -3.41
N ALA A 66 -6.48 -24.77 -4.66
CA ALA A 66 -7.51 -25.73 -4.98
C ALA A 66 -6.98 -27.10 -4.56
N THR A 67 -7.43 -27.56 -3.39
CA THR A 67 -7.30 -28.94 -2.99
C THR A 67 -8.22 -29.75 -3.90
N ASP A 68 -7.66 -30.28 -4.97
CA ASP A 68 -8.23 -31.46 -5.62
C ASP A 68 -7.26 -32.62 -5.42
N SER A 69 -7.80 -33.78 -5.07
CA SER A 69 -7.04 -34.89 -4.49
C SER A 69 -7.05 -36.09 -5.43
N SER A 70 -5.96 -36.27 -6.19
CA SER A 70 -5.69 -37.52 -6.90
C SER A 70 -4.20 -37.67 -7.29
N ASP A 71 -3.49 -38.47 -6.50
CA ASP A 71 -2.36 -39.38 -6.80
C ASP A 71 -1.39 -39.15 -7.99
N GLN A 72 -0.09 -39.00 -7.64
CA GLN A 72 1.15 -39.52 -8.31
C GLN A 72 1.38 -39.12 -9.81
N TYR A 73 2.54 -39.09 -10.49
CA TYR A 73 3.97 -39.44 -10.38
C TYR A 73 4.71 -38.68 -11.54
N ASP A 74 6.03 -38.42 -11.62
CA ASP A 74 7.20 -38.49 -10.72
C ASP A 74 8.40 -37.70 -11.36
N ALA A 75 9.48 -37.47 -10.59
CA ALA A 75 10.87 -37.13 -10.96
C ALA A 75 11.26 -35.94 -11.89
N SER A 76 12.31 -35.22 -11.43
CA SER A 76 13.33 -34.44 -12.20
C SER A 76 13.18 -32.91 -12.30
N ALA A 77 14.17 -32.20 -11.73
CA ALA A 77 15.04 -31.18 -12.35
C ALA A 77 14.40 -30.10 -13.29
N GLU A 78 14.62 -28.78 -13.18
CA GLU A 78 15.70 -28.00 -12.53
C GLU A 78 15.22 -26.59 -12.07
N SER A 79 16.11 -25.92 -11.34
CA SER A 79 16.20 -24.47 -11.17
C SER A 79 15.70 -23.60 -12.35
N SER A 80 14.88 -22.60 -12.05
CA SER A 80 15.19 -21.22 -12.49
C SER A 80 14.51 -20.18 -11.62
N LEU A 81 15.33 -19.33 -10.98
CA LEU A 81 14.89 -18.15 -10.26
C LEU A 81 15.21 -16.92 -11.13
N CYS A 82 14.21 -16.07 -11.34
CA CYS A 82 14.24 -14.68 -11.82
C CYS A 82 15.04 -14.32 -13.09
N SER A 83 14.33 -13.70 -14.05
CA SER A 83 14.65 -12.33 -14.48
C SER A 83 13.46 -11.62 -15.13
N ASP A 84 13.27 -10.38 -14.67
CA ASP A 84 12.85 -9.18 -15.42
C ASP A 84 11.47 -9.11 -16.13
N GLY A 85 10.94 -7.88 -16.19
CA GLY A 85 10.06 -7.43 -17.27
C GLY A 85 8.56 -7.78 -17.22
N SER A 86 7.75 -6.75 -16.97
CA SER A 86 6.39 -6.57 -17.53
C SER A 86 5.24 -7.49 -17.04
N VAL A 87 4.31 -6.90 -16.29
CA VAL A 87 2.99 -7.50 -16.02
C VAL A 87 2.17 -7.51 -17.33
N ARG A 88 1.98 -8.70 -17.92
CA ARG A 88 1.16 -8.87 -19.14
C ARG A 88 -0.32 -8.62 -18.86
N LEU A 89 -0.77 -7.39 -19.08
CA LEU A 89 -2.19 -6.99 -19.11
C LEU A 89 -2.91 -7.49 -20.40
N SER A 90 -2.89 -8.79 -20.67
CA SER A 90 -3.41 -9.36 -21.94
C SER A 90 -4.09 -10.74 -21.80
N ALA A 91 -5.10 -10.80 -20.92
CA ALA A 91 -6.29 -11.68 -20.96
C ALA A 91 -7.07 -11.34 -19.66
N ILE A 92 -8.34 -10.91 -19.65
CA ILE A 92 -9.45 -11.29 -20.51
C ILE A 92 -10.20 -10.03 -20.96
N MET A 93 -10.15 -9.70 -22.25
CA MET A 93 -11.24 -8.95 -22.89
C MET A 93 -12.24 -9.98 -23.41
N LYS A 94 -13.42 -10.02 -22.79
CA LYS A 94 -14.62 -10.57 -23.41
C LYS A 94 -15.73 -9.53 -23.27
N GLU A 95 -16.32 -9.24 -24.41
CA GLU A 95 -17.24 -8.15 -24.70
C GLU A 95 -18.48 -8.19 -23.80
N CYS A 96 -18.90 -7.03 -23.28
CA CYS A 96 -20.17 -6.87 -22.57
C CYS A 96 -20.88 -5.59 -23.04
N ASP A 97 -22.19 -5.69 -23.28
CA ASP A 97 -22.98 -4.70 -24.03
C ASP A 97 -22.90 -3.26 -23.48
N ALA A 98 -22.46 -2.35 -24.36
CA ALA A 98 -22.16 -0.95 -24.05
C ALA A 98 -23.39 -0.04 -23.76
N ASN A 99 -24.57 -0.61 -23.48
CA ASN A 99 -25.78 0.14 -23.11
C ASN A 99 -26.38 -0.26 -21.75
N LYS A 100 -25.65 -1.05 -20.93
CA LYS A 100 -26.03 -1.32 -19.53
C LYS A 100 -24.90 -1.10 -18.51
N LEU A 101 -23.84 -0.40 -18.92
CA LEU A 101 -22.82 0.17 -18.02
C LEU A 101 -23.13 1.63 -17.70
N GLY A 102 -24.35 1.89 -17.23
CA GLY A 102 -24.56 3.05 -16.39
C GLY A 102 -23.67 2.89 -15.17
N LEU A 103 -22.74 3.83 -14.97
CA LEU A 103 -21.98 3.99 -13.73
C LEU A 103 -22.99 4.26 -12.60
N LYS A 104 -23.58 3.19 -12.06
CA LYS A 104 -24.23 3.24 -10.77
C LYS A 104 -23.11 3.37 -9.76
N MET A 105 -22.73 4.62 -9.49
CA MET A 105 -22.33 5.01 -8.15
C MET A 105 -23.48 4.57 -7.24
N ALA A 106 -23.35 3.37 -6.70
CA ALA A 106 -24.22 2.86 -5.67
C ALA A 106 -23.92 3.69 -4.43
N ASP A 107 -24.68 4.78 -4.29
CA ASP A 107 -24.85 5.51 -3.04
C ASP A 107 -25.63 4.61 -2.05
N GLU A 108 -25.04 3.47 -1.70
CA GLU A 108 -25.50 2.64 -0.59
C GLU A 108 -24.91 3.20 0.69
N ILE A 109 -25.62 4.20 1.23
CA ILE A 109 -25.44 4.67 2.60
C ILE A 109 -25.78 3.51 3.54
N ASN A 110 -24.78 2.72 3.91
CA ASN A 110 -24.73 1.91 5.14
C ASN A 110 -23.27 1.50 5.44
N GLY A 111 -22.53 2.39 6.11
CA GLY A 111 -21.24 2.04 6.72
C GLY A 111 -19.98 2.58 6.03
N ASN A 112 -19.95 3.87 5.68
CA ASN A 112 -18.71 4.57 5.35
C ASN A 112 -17.85 4.79 6.62
N GLU A 113 -17.41 3.71 7.26
CA GLU A 113 -16.55 3.72 8.45
C GLU A 113 -15.20 4.34 8.08
N TRP A 114 -15.03 5.63 8.40
CA TRP A 114 -13.74 6.31 8.25
C TRP A 114 -12.74 5.63 9.17
N ARG A 115 -11.76 4.92 8.60
CA ARG A 115 -10.71 4.26 9.36
C ARG A 115 -9.82 5.31 10.02
N PRO A 116 -9.43 5.15 11.30
CA PRO A 116 -8.44 6.02 11.92
C PRO A 116 -7.22 6.16 11.02
N LEU A 117 -6.75 7.39 10.82
CA LEU A 117 -5.79 7.73 9.78
C LEU A 117 -4.57 8.40 10.41
N LEU A 118 -3.40 7.82 10.18
CA LEU A 118 -2.11 8.44 10.47
C LEU A 118 -1.54 9.02 9.18
N ILE A 119 -1.42 10.35 9.13
CA ILE A 119 -0.73 11.06 8.05
C ILE A 119 0.71 11.34 8.51
N ILE A 120 1.69 10.91 7.74
CA ILE A 120 3.10 11.21 7.96
C ILE A 120 3.62 12.04 6.79
N ILE A 121 4.24 13.18 7.09
CA ILE A 121 4.83 14.07 6.08
C ILE A 121 6.33 14.21 6.39
N PRO A 122 7.21 13.40 5.76
CA PRO A 122 8.65 13.54 5.91
C PRO A 122 9.11 14.81 5.20
N LEU A 123 9.66 15.78 5.94
CA LEU A 123 10.14 17.06 5.41
C LEU A 123 11.65 17.24 5.62
N ARG A 124 12.32 17.96 4.72
CA ARG A 124 13.71 18.44 4.89
C ARG A 124 13.74 19.97 4.97
N LEU A 125 13.67 20.50 6.18
CA LEU A 125 13.51 21.94 6.45
C LEU A 125 14.82 22.76 6.41
N GLY A 126 15.91 22.20 5.88
CA GLY A 126 17.21 22.86 5.75
C GLY A 126 18.38 21.90 5.47
N LEU A 127 19.59 22.45 5.30
CA LEU A 127 20.78 21.66 4.93
C LEU A 127 21.46 21.00 6.13
N THR A 128 21.65 21.74 7.23
CA THR A 128 22.30 21.26 8.48
C THR A 128 21.44 21.61 9.69
N SER A 129 20.98 22.86 9.78
CA SER A 129 19.96 23.35 10.70
C SER A 129 18.63 23.60 9.98
N ILE A 130 17.55 23.72 10.76
CA ILE A 130 16.23 24.15 10.28
C ILE A 130 16.24 25.63 9.87
N ASN A 131 15.62 25.96 8.74
CA ASN A 131 15.44 27.35 8.31
C ASN A 131 14.37 28.04 9.16
N ARG A 132 14.69 29.24 9.66
CA ARG A 132 13.80 30.02 10.55
C ARG A 132 12.46 30.39 9.90
N CYS A 133 12.38 30.48 8.57
CA CYS A 133 11.11 30.78 7.89
C CYS A 133 10.02 29.72 8.11
N TYR A 134 10.38 28.48 8.45
CA TYR A 134 9.43 27.41 8.74
C TYR A 134 8.97 27.37 10.20
N LEU A 135 9.62 28.08 11.12
CA LEU A 135 9.33 27.97 12.56
C LEU A 135 7.88 28.32 12.90
N GLY A 136 7.39 29.47 12.41
CA GLY A 136 6.00 29.89 12.60
C GLY A 136 4.94 29.04 11.88
N ALA A 137 5.34 27.98 11.14
CA ALA A 137 4.44 26.99 10.55
C ALA A 137 4.51 25.61 11.24
N ILE A 138 5.50 25.39 12.12
CA ILE A 138 5.63 24.16 12.93
C ILE A 138 5.41 24.40 14.44
N GLU A 139 5.49 25.65 14.88
CA GLU A 139 5.08 26.11 16.20
C GLU A 139 3.55 26.26 16.22
N VAL A 140 2.90 25.57 17.15
CA VAL A 140 1.44 25.43 17.31
C VAL A 140 1.04 25.89 18.70
#